data_AF-A0AAU6MH16-F1
#
_entry.id   AF-A0AAU6MH16-F1
#
_cell.length_a   1.000
_cell.length_b   1.000
_cell.length_c   1.000
_cell.angle_alpha   90.00
_cell.angle_beta   90.00
_cell.angle_gamma   90.00
#
_symmetry.space_group_name_H-M   'P 1'
#
loop_
_entity.id
_entity.type
_entity.pdbx_description
1 polymer ?
#
loop_
_entity_poly.entity_id
_entity_poly.type
_entity_poly.pdbx_seq_one_letter_code
_entity_poly.pdbx_strand_id
1 'polypeptide(L)'
;MKPDLTLLRDLVDASPGFGRGPAAAVPEALIGAAEARVGPLPASYRWWLARYGHGRAGGADIATVGPAGPADDMDEAITAAWRLTDDRLCFAVEPDCGDAYHFALDRSGEAGAGEYPVVCRDGADGSEYPVAESFAGFLAVRAARLRGLRDGPNPAVARLWRSTPGVLLDNGVHIYGPQCTGERNETFEVSRYAPDWVLVGDDSGGDGFFMRRHGRDRTCVHRLGLGAICADVEAEGEPVTDDLLGWLRAGGPTAT
;
A
#
# COMPACT_ATOMS: atom_id res chain seq x y z
N MET A 1 9.46 -1.73 -2.85
CA MET A 1 9.89 -1.85 -1.43
C MET A 1 9.30 -3.14 -0.90
N LYS A 2 9.99 -3.86 0.01
CA LYS A 2 9.36 -5.03 0.67
C LYS A 2 8.23 -4.55 1.59
N PRO A 3 6.99 -5.04 1.47
CA PRO A 3 5.92 -4.68 2.40
C PRO A 3 6.20 -5.19 3.82
N ASP A 4 5.92 -4.34 4.82
CA ASP A 4 5.87 -4.77 6.22
C ASP A 4 4.47 -5.33 6.53
N LEU A 5 4.42 -6.57 7.03
CA LEU A 5 3.15 -7.27 7.30
C LEU A 5 2.45 -6.81 8.58
N THR A 6 3.17 -6.15 9.50
CA THR A 6 2.60 -5.49 10.68
C THR A 6 1.89 -4.22 10.25
N LEU A 7 2.57 -3.34 9.48
CA LEU A 7 1.95 -2.13 8.93
C LEU A 7 0.78 -2.46 7.98
N LEU A 8 0.86 -3.58 7.25
CA LEU A 8 -0.24 -4.06 6.41
C LEU A 8 -1.44 -4.56 7.21
N ARG A 9 -1.22 -5.31 8.31
CA ARG A 9 -2.29 -5.65 9.25
C ARG A 9 -2.94 -4.39 9.80
N ASP A 10 -2.15 -3.45 10.30
CA ASP A 10 -2.64 -2.25 10.94
C ASP A 10 -3.38 -1.35 9.93
N LEU A 11 -2.98 -1.34 8.66
CA LEU A 11 -3.76 -0.74 7.56
C LEU A 11 -5.12 -1.41 7.39
N VAL A 12 -5.17 -2.74 7.28
CA VAL A 12 -6.42 -3.49 7.03
C VAL A 12 -7.37 -3.33 8.21
N ASP A 13 -6.90 -3.57 9.43
CA ASP A 13 -7.69 -3.53 10.65
C ASP A 13 -8.24 -2.11 10.93
N ALA A 14 -7.52 -1.05 10.52
CA ALA A 14 -7.96 0.34 10.64
C ALA A 14 -8.79 0.87 9.44
N SER A 15 -9.04 0.07 8.39
CA SER A 15 -9.71 0.54 7.16
C SER A 15 -11.18 0.09 7.07
N PRO A 16 -12.15 1.01 7.22
CA PRO A 16 -13.56 0.71 6.98
C PRO A 16 -13.80 0.22 5.55
N GLY A 17 -14.63 -0.83 5.39
CA GLY A 17 -14.90 -1.43 4.08
C GLY A 17 -13.80 -2.37 3.57
N PHE A 18 -12.82 -2.74 4.41
CA PHE A 18 -11.93 -3.87 4.14
C PHE A 18 -12.49 -5.15 4.81
N GLY A 19 -12.28 -6.31 4.17
CA GLY A 19 -12.78 -7.61 4.66
C GLY A 19 -14.26 -7.90 4.36
N ARG A 20 -14.76 -9.07 4.80
CA ARG A 20 -16.18 -9.48 4.80
C ARG A 20 -16.49 -10.32 6.06
N GLY A 21 -16.70 -9.67 7.21
CA GLY A 21 -17.06 -10.36 8.46
C GLY A 21 -15.98 -11.33 8.98
N PRO A 22 -16.33 -12.28 9.88
CA PRO A 22 -15.41 -13.28 10.40
C PRO A 22 -15.10 -14.35 9.35
N ALA A 23 -14.13 -14.04 8.49
CA ALA A 23 -13.63 -14.94 7.46
C ALA A 23 -12.69 -16.01 8.05
N ALA A 24 -12.75 -17.23 7.50
CA ALA A 24 -11.81 -18.29 7.84
C ALA A 24 -10.52 -18.14 7.02
N ALA A 25 -9.37 -18.20 7.70
CA ALA A 25 -8.05 -18.26 7.09
C ALA A 25 -7.96 -19.43 6.09
N VAL A 26 -7.40 -19.18 4.89
CA VAL A 26 -7.18 -20.25 3.90
C VAL A 26 -5.98 -21.11 4.35
N PRO A 27 -6.14 -22.44 4.45
CA PRO A 27 -5.02 -23.33 4.76
C PRO A 27 -3.90 -23.28 3.72
N GLU A 28 -2.65 -23.32 4.21
CA GLU A 28 -1.42 -23.32 3.39
C GLU A 28 -1.45 -24.32 2.22
N ALA A 29 -2.01 -25.52 2.43
CA ALA A 29 -2.13 -26.54 1.40
C ALA A 29 -3.05 -26.14 0.23
N LEU A 30 -4.09 -25.33 0.47
CA LEU A 30 -4.94 -24.80 -0.59
C LEU A 30 -4.23 -23.66 -1.34
N ILE A 31 -3.50 -22.79 -0.63
CA ILE A 31 -2.69 -21.74 -1.26
C ILE A 31 -1.65 -22.36 -2.20
N GLY A 32 -0.91 -23.36 -1.74
CA GLY A 32 0.06 -24.08 -2.58
C GLY A 32 -0.57 -24.82 -3.77
N ALA A 33 -1.80 -25.35 -3.62
CA ALA A 33 -2.54 -25.95 -4.73
C ALA A 33 -3.00 -24.91 -5.77
N ALA A 34 -3.37 -23.70 -5.33
CA ALA A 34 -3.65 -22.59 -6.25
C ALA A 34 -2.38 -22.13 -6.98
N GLU A 35 -1.26 -21.97 -6.28
CA GLU A 35 0.04 -21.60 -6.86
C GLU A 35 0.54 -22.61 -7.90
N ALA A 36 0.34 -23.90 -7.66
CA ALA A 36 0.63 -24.95 -8.64
C ALA A 36 -0.17 -24.83 -9.95
N ARG A 37 -1.25 -24.03 -9.97
CA ARG A 37 -2.18 -23.88 -11.09
C ARG A 37 -2.15 -22.50 -11.77
N VAL A 38 -1.83 -21.43 -11.03
CA VAL A 38 -1.77 -20.04 -11.57
C VAL A 38 -0.37 -19.41 -11.49
N GLY A 39 0.62 -20.15 -10.99
CA GLY A 39 1.97 -19.63 -10.71
C GLY A 39 2.09 -19.04 -9.29
N PRO A 40 3.31 -18.65 -8.87
CA PRO A 40 3.56 -18.11 -7.53
C PRO A 40 2.69 -16.89 -7.23
N LEU A 41 2.06 -16.85 -6.06
CA LEU A 41 1.23 -15.72 -5.64
C LEU A 41 2.08 -14.64 -4.94
N PRO A 42 1.75 -13.33 -5.12
CA PRO A 42 2.52 -12.27 -4.48
C PRO A 42 2.53 -12.38 -2.95
N ALA A 43 3.68 -12.12 -2.32
CA ALA A 43 3.90 -12.42 -0.90
C ALA A 43 2.85 -11.80 0.05
N SER A 44 2.46 -10.54 -0.16
CA SER A 44 1.43 -9.86 0.63
C SER A 44 0.00 -10.35 0.33
N TYR A 45 -0.28 -10.82 -0.89
CA TYR A 45 -1.55 -11.49 -1.21
C TYR A 45 -1.62 -12.88 -0.57
N ARG A 46 -0.50 -13.61 -0.59
CA ARG A 46 -0.34 -14.91 0.09
C ARG A 46 -0.59 -14.79 1.59
N TRP A 47 -0.08 -13.73 2.22
CA TRP A 47 -0.38 -13.35 3.61
C TRP A 47 -1.86 -13.01 3.82
N TRP A 48 -2.49 -12.25 2.91
CA TRP A 48 -3.92 -11.91 2.99
C TRP A 48 -4.80 -13.17 2.96
N LEU A 49 -4.53 -14.11 2.06
CA LEU A 49 -5.22 -15.40 2.00
C LEU A 49 -5.03 -16.21 3.30
N ALA A 50 -3.80 -16.29 3.81
CA ALA A 50 -3.52 -17.00 5.05
C ALA A 50 -4.10 -16.33 6.31
N ARG A 51 -4.37 -15.01 6.29
CA ARG A 51 -4.82 -14.24 7.47
C ARG A 51 -6.32 -13.96 7.50
N TYR A 52 -6.89 -13.60 6.35
CA TYR A 52 -8.28 -13.20 6.15
C TYR A 52 -9.01 -14.13 5.17
N GLY A 53 -8.31 -14.71 4.19
CA GLY A 53 -8.87 -15.69 3.24
C GLY A 53 -9.74 -15.09 2.13
N HIS A 54 -10.67 -14.22 2.47
CA HIS A 54 -11.50 -13.48 1.52
C HIS A 54 -11.85 -12.09 2.07
N GLY A 55 -12.34 -11.19 1.22
CA GLY A 55 -12.81 -9.89 1.67
C GLY A 55 -12.90 -8.85 0.57
N ARG A 56 -13.03 -7.59 0.99
CA ARG A 56 -13.03 -6.42 0.10
C ARG A 56 -11.84 -5.50 0.36
N ALA A 57 -11.56 -4.63 -0.61
CA ALA A 57 -10.78 -3.41 -0.44
C ALA A 57 -11.59 -2.21 -0.95
N GLY A 58 -12.57 -1.75 -0.16
CA GLY A 58 -13.60 -0.81 -0.62
C GLY A 58 -14.65 -1.52 -1.47
N GLY A 59 -14.96 -1.00 -2.67
CA GLY A 59 -15.89 -1.67 -3.60
C GLY A 59 -15.33 -2.93 -4.29
N ALA A 60 -14.01 -3.08 -4.37
CA ALA A 60 -13.36 -4.23 -5.00
C ALA A 60 -13.44 -5.50 -4.12
N ASP A 61 -14.11 -6.53 -4.62
CA ASP A 61 -14.13 -7.88 -4.06
C ASP A 61 -12.84 -8.62 -4.42
N ILE A 62 -12.09 -9.05 -3.39
CA ILE A 62 -10.83 -9.76 -3.53
C ILE A 62 -11.11 -11.26 -3.56
N ALA A 63 -10.57 -11.93 -4.58
CA ALA A 63 -10.67 -13.36 -4.78
C ALA A 63 -10.12 -14.15 -3.58
N THR A 64 -10.67 -15.34 -3.40
CA THR A 64 -10.23 -16.29 -2.37
C THR A 64 -9.58 -17.51 -3.02
N VAL A 65 -9.24 -18.52 -2.22
CA VAL A 65 -8.93 -19.86 -2.75
C VAL A 65 -10.11 -20.77 -2.39
N GLY A 66 -10.75 -21.35 -3.41
CA GLY A 66 -11.81 -22.33 -3.21
C GLY A 66 -11.30 -23.65 -2.63
N PRO A 67 -12.18 -24.53 -2.13
CA PRO A 67 -11.80 -25.90 -1.81
C PRO A 67 -11.29 -26.63 -3.06
N ALA A 68 -10.49 -27.68 -2.86
CA ALA A 68 -9.95 -28.51 -3.95
C ALA A 68 -11.04 -29.36 -4.62
N GLY A 69 -11.84 -28.74 -5.50
CA GLY A 69 -12.79 -29.37 -6.42
C GLY A 69 -12.48 -28.99 -7.88
N PRO A 70 -13.39 -29.30 -8.83
CA PRO A 70 -13.30 -28.79 -10.20
C PRO A 70 -13.22 -27.26 -10.17
N ALA A 71 -12.22 -26.68 -10.84
CA ALA A 71 -11.93 -25.25 -10.74
C ALA A 71 -12.96 -24.34 -11.46
N ASP A 72 -13.94 -24.93 -12.13
CA ASP A 72 -14.93 -24.25 -12.96
C ASP A 72 -16.21 -23.85 -12.18
N ASP A 73 -16.39 -24.33 -10.94
CA ASP A 73 -17.65 -24.14 -10.17
C ASP A 73 -17.64 -22.94 -9.19
N MET A 74 -16.54 -22.18 -9.07
CA MET A 74 -16.44 -21.03 -8.15
C MET A 74 -15.77 -19.79 -8.78
N ASP A 75 -16.58 -18.85 -9.27
CA ASP A 75 -16.12 -17.55 -9.81
C ASP A 75 -15.32 -16.70 -8.81
N GLU A 76 -15.56 -16.86 -7.50
CA GLU A 76 -14.84 -16.15 -6.44
C GLU A 76 -13.41 -16.67 -6.20
N ALA A 77 -13.09 -17.89 -6.67
CA ALA A 77 -11.76 -18.47 -6.50
C ALA A 77 -10.76 -17.84 -7.47
N ILE A 78 -9.54 -17.54 -7.00
CA ILE A 78 -8.40 -17.08 -7.83
C ILE A 78 -8.06 -18.06 -8.96
N THR A 79 -8.48 -19.32 -8.80
CA THR A 79 -8.39 -20.40 -9.79
C THR A 79 -9.59 -20.52 -10.72
N ALA A 80 -10.54 -19.56 -10.77
CA ALA A 80 -11.56 -19.56 -11.81
C ALA A 80 -10.91 -19.45 -13.20
N ALA A 81 -11.43 -20.14 -14.21
CA ALA A 81 -10.81 -20.21 -15.54
C ALA A 81 -10.65 -18.82 -16.21
N TRP A 82 -11.59 -17.90 -15.97
CA TRP A 82 -11.58 -16.55 -16.54
C TRP A 82 -10.56 -15.60 -15.89
N ARG A 83 -10.03 -15.93 -14.71
CA ARG A 83 -9.14 -15.02 -13.96
C ARG A 83 -7.71 -15.01 -14.46
N LEU A 84 -7.25 -16.07 -15.13
CA LEU A 84 -5.93 -16.11 -15.73
C LEU A 84 -6.07 -15.99 -17.25
N THR A 85 -5.75 -14.82 -17.78
CA THR A 85 -5.70 -14.55 -19.23
C THR A 85 -4.28 -14.16 -19.59
N ASP A 86 -3.60 -14.97 -20.40
CA ASP A 86 -2.19 -14.81 -20.77
C ASP A 86 -1.27 -14.59 -19.55
N ASP A 87 -0.81 -13.35 -19.34
CA ASP A 87 0.08 -12.91 -18.26
C ASP A 87 -0.64 -12.07 -17.18
N ARG A 88 -1.97 -12.01 -17.21
CA ARG A 88 -2.80 -11.27 -16.25
C ARG A 88 -3.56 -12.23 -15.33
N LEU A 89 -3.32 -12.11 -14.03
CA LEU A 89 -4.06 -12.84 -12.99
C LEU A 89 -5.00 -11.90 -12.22
N CYS A 90 -6.30 -11.95 -12.52
CA CYS A 90 -7.36 -11.14 -11.93
C CYS A 90 -7.65 -11.54 -10.47
N PHE A 91 -7.15 -10.76 -9.52
CA PHE A 91 -7.32 -11.02 -8.08
C PHE A 91 -8.45 -10.22 -7.44
N ALA A 92 -8.97 -9.16 -8.08
CA ALA A 92 -10.13 -8.43 -7.56
C ALA A 92 -10.97 -7.82 -8.68
N VAL A 93 -12.28 -7.67 -8.42
CA VAL A 93 -13.24 -7.00 -9.33
C VAL A 93 -14.11 -6.07 -8.52
N GLU A 94 -14.42 -4.89 -9.05
CA GLU A 94 -15.31 -3.90 -8.45
C GLU A 94 -16.70 -3.97 -9.11
N PRO A 95 -17.72 -4.57 -8.46
CA PRO A 95 -18.99 -4.93 -9.13
C PRO A 95 -19.79 -3.74 -9.66
N ASP A 96 -19.58 -2.54 -9.09
CA ASP A 96 -20.37 -1.34 -9.40
C ASP A 96 -19.94 -0.67 -10.72
N CYS A 97 -18.68 -0.81 -11.13
CA CYS A 97 -18.14 -0.25 -12.38
C CYS A 97 -17.61 -1.32 -13.36
N GLY A 98 -17.32 -2.53 -12.89
CA GLY A 98 -16.70 -3.60 -13.69
C GLY A 98 -15.17 -3.58 -13.71
N ASP A 99 -14.53 -2.65 -13.00
CA ASP A 99 -13.06 -2.55 -12.95
C ASP A 99 -12.45 -3.84 -12.40
N ALA A 100 -11.46 -4.38 -13.12
CA ALA A 100 -10.81 -5.63 -12.79
C ALA A 100 -9.31 -5.42 -12.53
N TYR A 101 -8.85 -5.84 -11.35
CA TYR A 101 -7.48 -5.65 -10.88
C TYR A 101 -6.67 -6.94 -11.03
N HIS A 102 -5.52 -6.83 -11.68
CA HIS A 102 -4.70 -7.96 -12.08
C HIS A 102 -3.27 -7.82 -11.57
N PHE A 103 -2.64 -8.95 -11.24
CA PHE A 103 -1.19 -9.06 -11.18
C PHE A 103 -0.66 -9.19 -12.61
N ALA A 104 0.30 -8.33 -12.97
CA ALA A 104 1.02 -8.38 -14.24
C ALA A 104 2.21 -9.34 -14.11
N LEU A 105 2.02 -10.58 -14.56
CA LEU A 105 2.98 -11.69 -14.37
C LEU A 105 4.20 -11.58 -15.29
N ASP A 106 4.03 -10.97 -16.47
CA ASP A 106 5.10 -10.58 -17.40
C ASP A 106 6.12 -9.62 -16.78
N ARG A 107 5.66 -8.82 -15.81
CA ARG A 107 6.45 -7.80 -15.09
C ARG A 107 7.03 -8.32 -13.77
N SER A 108 7.19 -9.64 -13.67
CA SER A 108 7.84 -10.32 -12.55
C SER A 108 9.23 -9.74 -12.27
N GLY A 109 9.52 -9.47 -11.00
CA GLY A 109 10.80 -8.91 -10.56
C GLY A 109 10.87 -7.38 -10.53
N GLU A 110 10.02 -6.64 -11.25
CA GLU A 110 10.02 -5.17 -11.20
C GLU A 110 9.72 -4.61 -9.79
N ALA A 111 8.79 -5.24 -9.07
CA ALA A 111 8.41 -4.87 -7.71
C ALA A 111 9.44 -5.28 -6.65
N GLY A 112 10.22 -6.32 -6.94
CA GLY A 112 11.07 -7.03 -6.00
C GLY A 112 10.29 -7.87 -4.97
N ALA A 113 11.03 -8.54 -4.08
CA ALA A 113 10.52 -9.25 -2.89
C ALA A 113 9.41 -10.31 -3.11
N GLY A 114 9.23 -10.82 -4.33
CA GLY A 114 8.13 -11.74 -4.65
C GLY A 114 6.76 -11.06 -4.76
N GLU A 115 6.73 -9.77 -5.11
CA GLU A 115 5.52 -9.04 -5.49
C GLU A 115 5.41 -8.91 -7.02
N TYR A 116 4.19 -8.61 -7.49
CA TYR A 116 3.90 -8.28 -8.89
C TYR A 116 3.27 -6.89 -8.97
N PRO A 117 3.59 -6.09 -10.01
CA PRO A 117 2.84 -4.87 -10.29
C PRO A 117 1.35 -5.15 -10.47
N VAL A 118 0.52 -4.25 -9.96
CA VAL A 118 -0.94 -4.30 -10.07
C VAL A 118 -1.40 -3.32 -11.13
N VAL A 119 -2.14 -3.83 -12.11
CA VAL A 119 -2.83 -3.05 -13.15
C VAL A 119 -4.35 -3.13 -12.93
N CYS A 120 -5.04 -2.05 -13.29
CA CYS A 120 -6.49 -2.05 -13.43
C CYS A 120 -6.84 -2.10 -14.91
N ARG A 121 -7.85 -2.92 -15.23
CA ARG A 121 -8.56 -2.88 -16.49
C ARG A 121 -9.89 -2.20 -16.25
N ASP A 122 -10.11 -1.06 -16.90
CA ASP A 122 -11.33 -0.24 -16.80
C ASP A 122 -12.56 -1.04 -17.26
N GLY A 123 -13.64 -1.00 -16.48
CA GLY A 123 -14.86 -1.74 -16.78
C GLY A 123 -15.72 -1.18 -17.92
N ALA A 124 -15.51 0.09 -18.30
CA ALA A 124 -16.31 0.78 -19.32
C ALA A 124 -15.65 0.77 -20.71
N ASP A 125 -14.33 0.96 -20.81
CA ASP A 125 -13.60 0.96 -22.09
C ASP A 125 -12.56 -0.17 -22.26
N GLY A 126 -12.26 -0.91 -21.18
CA GLY A 126 -11.32 -2.03 -21.21
C GLY A 126 -9.85 -1.63 -21.26
N SER A 127 -9.51 -0.35 -21.12
CA SER A 127 -8.14 0.15 -21.08
C SER A 127 -7.39 -0.34 -19.83
N GLU A 128 -6.07 -0.53 -19.95
CA GLU A 128 -5.22 -0.99 -18.84
C GLU A 128 -4.31 0.15 -18.35
N TYR A 129 -4.24 0.33 -17.03
CA TYR A 129 -3.34 1.30 -16.40
C TYR A 129 -2.74 0.79 -15.07
N PRO A 130 -1.51 1.20 -14.72
CA PRO A 130 -0.88 0.80 -13.46
C PRO A 130 -1.54 1.46 -12.25
N VAL A 131 -1.73 0.69 -11.18
CA VAL A 131 -2.30 1.14 -9.89
C VAL A 131 -1.28 1.09 -8.77
N ALA A 132 -0.55 -0.02 -8.66
CA ALA A 132 0.40 -0.26 -7.57
C ALA A 132 1.58 -1.14 -8.04
N GLU A 133 2.63 -1.17 -7.24
CA GLU A 133 3.82 -2.02 -7.41
C GLU A 133 3.67 -3.35 -6.65
N SER A 134 2.67 -3.50 -5.78
CA SER A 134 2.44 -4.72 -4.98
C SER A 134 0.97 -4.86 -4.56
N PHE A 135 0.56 -6.03 -4.05
CA PHE A 135 -0.78 -6.19 -3.47
C PHE A 135 -0.96 -5.33 -2.19
N ALA A 136 0.05 -5.28 -1.32
CA ALA A 136 0.07 -4.39 -0.16
C ALA A 136 -0.07 -2.90 -0.54
N GLY A 137 0.56 -2.49 -1.64
CA GLY A 137 0.46 -1.14 -2.18
C GLY A 137 -0.91 -0.86 -2.81
N PHE A 138 -1.53 -1.83 -3.47
CA PHE A 138 -2.92 -1.73 -3.91
C PHE A 138 -3.85 -1.47 -2.71
N LEU A 139 -3.70 -2.23 -1.63
CA LEU A 139 -4.46 -2.01 -0.39
C LEU A 139 -4.22 -0.60 0.18
N ALA A 140 -2.97 -0.12 0.23
CA ALA A 140 -2.65 1.22 0.71
C ALA A 140 -3.26 2.34 -0.17
N VAL A 141 -3.22 2.22 -1.50
CA VAL A 141 -3.86 3.18 -2.43
C VAL A 141 -5.38 3.21 -2.24
N ARG A 142 -6.04 2.05 -2.12
CA ARG A 142 -7.48 1.96 -1.85
C ARG A 142 -7.84 2.58 -0.49
N ALA A 143 -7.05 2.28 0.54
CA ALA A 143 -7.19 2.82 1.89
C ALA A 143 -6.99 4.35 1.97
N ALA A 144 -6.10 4.92 1.15
CA ALA A 144 -5.90 6.36 1.01
C ALA A 144 -7.11 7.05 0.35
N ARG A 145 -7.64 6.46 -0.73
CA ARG A 145 -8.84 6.96 -1.42
C ARG A 145 -10.07 6.97 -0.50
N LEU A 146 -10.31 5.90 0.26
CA LEU A 146 -11.41 5.81 1.24
C LEU A 146 -11.32 6.85 2.37
N ARG A 147 -10.10 7.29 2.73
CA ARG A 147 -9.86 8.35 3.71
C ARG A 147 -9.84 9.77 3.10
N GLY A 148 -10.16 9.92 1.81
CA GLY A 148 -10.14 11.21 1.12
C GLY A 148 -8.74 11.77 0.84
N LEU A 149 -7.67 11.00 1.12
CA LEU A 149 -6.27 11.40 0.94
C LEU A 149 -5.82 11.44 -0.54
N ARG A 150 -6.71 11.03 -1.46
CA ARG A 150 -6.48 10.91 -2.90
C ARG A 150 -5.25 10.01 -3.17
N ASP A 151 -4.25 10.50 -3.89
CA ASP A 151 -3.01 9.76 -4.14
C ASP A 151 -2.05 9.76 -2.94
N GLY A 152 -2.20 10.72 -2.03
CA GLY A 152 -1.35 10.89 -0.84
C GLY A 152 -0.99 12.35 -0.55
N PRO A 153 -0.37 12.62 0.62
CA PRO A 153 -0.07 13.98 1.08
C PRO A 153 1.07 14.67 0.31
N ASN A 154 1.93 13.89 -0.34
CA ASN A 154 3.08 14.33 -1.11
C ASN A 154 3.35 13.28 -2.23
N PRO A 155 3.84 13.65 -3.43
CA PRO A 155 4.07 12.71 -4.53
C PRO A 155 5.06 11.56 -4.22
N ALA A 156 6.07 11.77 -3.37
CA ALA A 156 7.01 10.73 -2.95
C ALA A 156 6.34 9.73 -2.00
N VAL A 157 5.53 10.22 -1.06
CA VAL A 157 4.70 9.38 -0.16
C VAL A 157 3.64 8.62 -0.95
N ALA A 158 2.98 9.27 -1.91
CA ALA A 158 2.05 8.62 -2.84
C ALA A 158 2.71 7.48 -3.63
N ARG A 159 3.98 7.65 -4.02
CA ARG A 159 4.77 6.60 -4.67
C ARG A 159 5.16 5.49 -3.70
N LEU A 160 5.50 5.80 -2.44
CA LEU A 160 5.74 4.80 -1.40
C LEU A 160 4.49 3.94 -1.16
N TRP A 161 3.31 4.56 -1.07
CA TRP A 161 2.03 3.88 -0.86
C TRP A 161 1.64 2.97 -2.03
N ARG A 162 2.13 3.22 -3.25
CA ARG A 162 2.00 2.25 -4.34
C ARG A 162 2.83 0.98 -4.12
N SER A 163 3.84 0.97 -3.25
CA SER A 163 4.65 -0.23 -2.96
C SER A 163 4.36 -0.87 -1.59
N THR A 164 3.99 -0.09 -0.57
CA THR A 164 3.89 -0.53 0.83
C THR A 164 3.06 0.44 1.69
N PRO A 165 2.31 -0.01 2.71
CA PRO A 165 1.49 0.83 3.60
C PRO A 165 2.30 1.64 4.64
N GLY A 166 3.40 2.25 4.21
CA GLY A 166 4.42 2.85 5.08
C GLY A 166 5.68 1.97 5.19
N VAL A 167 6.65 2.44 5.98
CA VAL A 167 7.92 1.76 6.27
C VAL A 167 8.29 2.02 7.73
N LEU A 168 8.65 0.97 8.46
CA LEU A 168 9.34 1.04 9.75
C LEU A 168 10.74 0.46 9.55
N LEU A 169 11.78 1.17 9.97
CA LEU A 169 13.18 0.77 9.90
C LEU A 169 13.70 0.37 11.29
N ASP A 170 14.72 -0.49 11.33
CA ASP A 170 15.32 -1.01 12.57
C ASP A 170 15.92 0.10 13.47
N ASN A 171 16.19 1.29 12.91
CA ASN A 171 16.68 2.47 13.63
C ASN A 171 15.56 3.35 14.24
N GLY A 172 14.30 2.94 14.14
CA GLY A 172 13.14 3.67 14.69
C GLY A 172 12.46 4.63 13.70
N VAL A 173 13.04 4.89 12.52
CA VAL A 173 12.42 5.71 11.48
C VAL A 173 11.14 5.05 10.99
N HIS A 174 10.01 5.75 11.14
CA HIS A 174 8.70 5.33 10.70
C HIS A 174 8.12 6.34 9.71
N ILE A 175 8.01 5.97 8.43
CA ILE A 175 7.26 6.73 7.42
C ILE A 175 5.84 6.17 7.33
N TYR A 176 4.87 7.06 7.53
CA TYR A 176 3.48 6.72 7.79
C TYR A 176 2.75 6.12 6.58
N GLY A 177 1.84 5.20 6.89
CA GLY A 177 0.82 4.74 5.95
C GLY A 177 -0.44 5.61 5.94
N PRO A 178 -1.39 5.33 5.02
CA PRO A 178 -2.69 5.98 4.96
C PRO A 178 -3.50 5.89 6.27
N GLN A 179 -3.29 4.83 7.05
CA GLN A 179 -4.00 4.53 8.29
C GLN A 179 -3.71 5.52 9.43
N CYS A 180 -2.51 6.09 9.49
CA CYS A 180 -2.06 6.92 10.61
C CYS A 180 -1.70 8.37 10.22
N THR A 181 -1.45 8.66 8.93
CA THR A 181 -1.06 10.00 8.45
C THR A 181 -1.99 11.12 8.91
N GLY A 182 -3.31 10.92 8.85
CA GLY A 182 -4.30 11.93 9.25
C GLY A 182 -4.22 12.24 10.75
N GLU A 183 -4.45 11.22 11.58
CA GLU A 183 -4.40 11.29 13.04
C GLU A 183 -3.09 11.91 13.56
N ARG A 184 -1.95 11.56 12.97
CA ARG A 184 -0.65 12.12 13.37
C ARG A 184 -0.54 13.61 13.03
N ASN A 185 -0.97 14.04 11.85
CA ASN A 185 -0.98 15.47 11.49
C ASN A 185 -1.96 16.29 12.34
N GLU A 186 -3.07 15.71 12.76
CA GLU A 186 -4.03 16.33 13.67
C GLU A 186 -3.49 16.42 15.10
N THR A 187 -2.89 15.33 15.61
CA THR A 187 -2.29 15.24 16.96
C THR A 187 -1.24 16.32 17.21
N PHE A 188 -0.42 16.62 16.21
CA PHE A 188 0.62 17.66 16.29
C PHE A 188 0.17 19.02 15.72
N GLU A 189 -1.14 19.20 15.48
CA GLU A 189 -1.75 20.41 14.91
C GLU A 189 -0.99 20.98 13.69
N VAL A 190 -0.47 20.12 12.80
CA VAL A 190 0.46 20.51 11.72
C VAL A 190 -0.16 21.55 10.79
N SER A 191 -1.47 21.47 10.54
CA SER A 191 -2.21 22.46 9.74
C SER A 191 -2.27 23.86 10.38
N ARG A 192 -2.06 23.98 11.68
CA ARG A 192 -2.01 25.24 12.43
C ARG A 192 -0.59 25.81 12.48
N TYR A 193 0.40 24.99 12.82
CA TYR A 193 1.77 25.44 13.03
C TYR A 193 2.59 25.50 11.73
N ALA A 194 2.35 24.60 10.78
CA ALA A 194 3.09 24.46 9.54
C ALA A 194 2.16 24.18 8.32
N PRO A 195 1.29 25.13 7.93
CA PRO A 195 0.19 24.89 6.99
C PRO A 195 0.61 24.39 5.59
N ASP A 196 1.77 24.81 5.09
CA ASP A 196 2.32 24.38 3.79
C ASP A 196 3.03 23.01 3.85
N TRP A 197 3.16 22.43 5.04
CA TRP A 197 3.91 21.21 5.34
C TRP A 197 2.99 20.07 5.76
N VAL A 198 3.51 18.86 5.64
CA VAL A 198 2.86 17.64 6.13
C VAL A 198 3.89 16.79 6.86
N LEU A 199 3.51 16.33 8.05
CA LEU A 199 4.26 15.32 8.78
C LEU A 199 4.05 13.97 8.07
N VAL A 200 5.12 13.39 7.55
CA VAL A 200 5.11 12.13 6.79
C VAL A 200 5.65 10.94 7.59
N GLY A 201 6.26 11.20 8.75
CA GLY A 201 6.83 10.18 9.62
C GLY A 201 7.43 10.74 10.90
N ASP A 202 7.96 9.88 11.75
CA ASP A 202 8.74 10.23 12.96
C ASP A 202 9.92 9.26 13.17
N ASP A 203 10.82 9.60 14.10
CA ASP A 203 11.96 8.76 14.50
C ASP A 203 11.73 7.99 15.82
N SER A 204 10.51 8.04 16.37
CA SER A 204 10.15 7.61 17.73
C SER A 204 10.93 8.24 18.90
N GLY A 205 11.92 9.10 18.63
CA GLY A 205 12.74 9.82 19.62
C GLY A 205 12.20 11.21 19.96
N GLY A 206 11.38 11.78 19.08
CA GLY A 206 10.70 13.07 19.29
C GLY A 206 10.73 13.99 18.08
N ASP A 207 11.43 13.60 17.01
CA ASP A 207 11.51 14.37 15.77
C ASP A 207 10.54 13.84 14.72
N GLY A 208 9.98 14.77 13.94
CA GLY A 208 9.11 14.50 12.82
C GLY A 208 9.82 14.70 11.49
N PHE A 209 9.46 13.90 10.50
CA PHE A 209 9.85 14.08 9.10
C PHE A 209 8.77 14.86 8.35
N PHE A 210 9.14 15.97 7.75
CA PHE A 210 8.24 16.89 7.07
C PHE A 210 8.57 17.03 5.58
N MET A 211 7.52 17.13 4.76
CA MET A 211 7.63 17.48 3.34
C MET A 211 6.63 18.58 3.00
N ARG A 212 6.90 19.37 1.95
CA ARG A 212 5.94 20.36 1.45
C ARG A 212 4.74 19.68 0.79
N ARG A 213 3.52 20.18 1.06
CA ARG A 213 2.26 19.75 0.40
C ARG A 213 2.17 20.27 -1.04
N HIS A 214 2.60 21.52 -1.24
CA HIS A 214 2.42 22.30 -2.46
C HIS A 214 3.73 23.02 -2.82
N GLY A 215 3.77 23.63 -4.01
CA GLY A 215 4.95 24.35 -4.51
C GLY A 215 5.86 23.49 -5.40
N ARG A 216 7.05 24.03 -5.70
CA ARG A 216 8.02 23.43 -6.63
C ARG A 216 8.85 22.33 -5.97
N ASP A 217 9.43 22.61 -4.82
CA ASP A 217 10.05 21.56 -4.00
C ASP A 217 8.96 20.80 -3.25
N ARG A 218 8.88 19.51 -3.54
CA ARG A 218 8.07 18.51 -2.84
C ARG A 218 8.86 17.19 -2.72
N THR A 219 10.18 17.29 -2.80
CA THR A 219 11.14 16.18 -2.85
C THR A 219 11.97 16.15 -1.58
N CYS A 220 12.33 17.33 -1.06
CA CYS A 220 13.05 17.46 0.20
C CYS A 220 12.24 16.99 1.41
N VAL A 221 12.94 16.28 2.30
CA VAL A 221 12.49 15.83 3.62
C VAL A 221 13.30 16.58 4.66
N HIS A 222 12.62 17.22 5.60
CA HIS A 222 13.23 17.94 6.72
C HIS A 222 12.91 17.22 8.04
N ARG A 223 13.87 17.16 8.95
CA ARG A 223 13.70 16.68 10.32
C ARG A 223 13.54 17.88 11.26
N LEU A 224 12.48 17.88 12.08
CA LEU A 224 12.24 18.92 13.09
C LEU A 224 11.56 18.32 14.32
N GLY A 225 11.97 18.75 15.51
CA GLY A 225 11.35 18.32 16.77
C GLY A 225 9.85 18.59 16.79
N LEU A 226 9.06 17.58 17.17
CA LEU A 226 7.59 17.66 17.17
C LEU A 226 7.04 18.69 18.18
N GLY A 227 7.84 19.10 19.16
CA GLY A 227 7.55 20.21 20.08
C GLY A 227 7.97 21.60 19.56
N ALA A 228 8.60 21.69 18.38
CA ALA A 228 9.16 22.92 17.80
C ALA A 228 8.58 23.24 16.40
N ILE A 229 7.46 22.62 16.02
CA ILE A 229 6.81 22.81 14.72
C ILE A 229 6.47 24.28 14.50
N CYS A 230 6.89 24.81 13.36
CA CYS A 230 6.70 26.21 12.97
C CYS A 230 6.41 26.33 11.46
N ALA A 231 6.10 27.54 10.99
CA ALA A 231 5.72 27.76 9.60
C ALA A 231 6.89 27.51 8.61
N ASP A 232 8.13 27.71 9.06
CA ASP A 232 9.34 27.63 8.26
C ASP A 232 10.22 26.43 8.65
N VAL A 233 9.68 25.23 8.46
CA VAL A 233 10.37 23.95 8.70
C VAL A 233 11.65 23.80 7.84
N GLU A 234 11.79 24.55 6.75
CA GLU A 234 12.99 24.55 5.91
C GLU A 234 14.14 25.33 6.57
N ALA A 235 13.84 26.42 7.28
CA ALA A 235 14.83 27.23 7.99
C ALA A 235 15.22 26.67 9.37
N GLU A 236 14.24 26.13 10.11
CA GLU A 236 14.44 25.64 11.49
C GLU A 236 14.72 24.13 11.56
N GLY A 237 14.44 23.38 10.49
CA GLY A 237 14.61 21.92 10.40
C GLY A 237 15.87 21.49 9.63
N GLU A 238 16.39 20.32 9.98
CA GLU A 238 17.55 19.71 9.33
C GLU A 238 17.16 19.06 7.98
N PRO A 239 17.85 19.36 6.87
CA PRO A 239 17.61 18.67 5.60
C PRO A 239 18.13 17.22 5.65
N VAL A 240 17.26 16.25 5.40
CA VAL A 240 17.59 14.81 5.48
C VAL A 240 17.91 14.22 4.10
N THR A 241 17.06 14.48 3.10
CA THR A 241 17.21 13.92 1.74
C THR A 241 16.28 14.64 0.75
N ASP A 242 16.60 14.59 -0.54
CA ASP A 242 15.72 14.94 -1.67
C ASP A 242 15.15 13.71 -2.42
N ASP A 243 15.55 12.49 -2.05
CA ASP A 243 14.95 11.23 -2.52
C ASP A 243 14.56 10.34 -1.33
N LEU A 244 13.34 10.57 -0.81
CA LEU A 244 12.71 9.76 0.23
C LEU A 244 12.82 8.25 -0.04
N LEU A 245 12.65 7.80 -1.29
CA LEU A 245 12.66 6.38 -1.61
C LEU A 245 14.07 5.81 -1.74
N GLY A 246 15.04 6.61 -2.18
CA GLY A 246 16.46 6.27 -2.14
C GLY A 246 16.95 6.13 -0.69
N TRP A 247 16.64 7.13 0.14
CA TRP A 247 16.98 7.16 1.56
C TRP A 247 16.39 5.97 2.34
N LEU A 248 15.11 5.65 2.15
CA LEU A 248 14.49 4.48 2.78
C LEU A 248 15.13 3.15 2.31
N ARG A 249 15.53 3.03 1.04
CA ARG A 249 16.26 1.84 0.54
C ARG A 249 17.68 1.73 1.12
N ALA A 250 18.30 2.85 1.46
CA ALA A 250 19.60 2.89 2.13
C ALA A 250 19.54 2.59 3.64
N GLY A 251 18.35 2.30 4.19
CA GLY A 251 18.17 2.07 5.63
C GLY A 251 17.98 3.35 6.44
N GLY A 252 17.59 4.45 5.80
CA GLY A 252 17.32 5.73 6.45
C GLY A 252 18.49 6.28 7.28
N PRO A 253 19.73 6.33 6.75
CA PRO A 253 20.86 6.89 7.49
C PRO A 253 20.61 8.36 7.80
N THR A 254 20.86 8.77 9.04
CA THR A 254 20.93 10.19 9.40
C THR A 254 22.13 10.84 8.73
N ALA A 255 22.04 12.13 8.42
CA ALA A 255 23.23 12.90 8.10
C ALA A 255 24.20 12.87 9.30
N THR A 256 25.50 12.79 9.00
CA THR A 256 26.61 12.87 9.99
C THR A 256 27.00 14.29 10.30
#